data_AF-A0A831KNL2-F1
#
_entry.id   AF-A0A831KNL2-F1
#
_cell.length_a   1.000
_cell.length_b   1.000
_cell.length_c   1.000
_cell.angle_alpha   90.00
_cell.angle_beta   90.00
_cell.angle_gamma   90.00
#
_symmetry.space_group_name_H-M   'P 1'
#
loop_
_entity.id
_entity.type
_entity.pdbx_description
1 polymer ?
#
loop_
_entity_poly.entity_id
_entity_poly.type
_entity_poly.pdbx_seq_one_letter_code
_entity_poly.pdbx_strand_id
1 'polypeptide(L)' 'MARLRRRRRIRGKISGTATRPRLSVFRSSRHIYAQLVNDEMGTVLASASTMDRELKGTTKSGGN' A
#
# COMPACT_ATOMS: atom_id res chain seq x y z
N MET A 1 4.57 -5.58 -16.91
CA MET A 1 4.86 -6.95 -16.41
C MET A 1 5.88 -7.04 -15.27
N ALA A 2 7.02 -6.32 -15.31
CA ALA A 2 8.08 -6.44 -14.29
C ALA A 2 7.62 -6.17 -12.83
N ARG A 3 6.79 -5.13 -12.62
CA ARG A 3 6.29 -4.75 -11.29
C ARG A 3 5.43 -5.83 -10.64
N LEU A 4 4.51 -6.45 -11.37
CA LEU A 4 3.67 -7.53 -10.84
C LEU A 4 4.49 -8.77 -10.48
N ARG A 5 5.46 -9.15 -11.32
CA ARG A 5 6.37 -10.28 -11.04
C ARG A 5 7.16 -10.07 -9.76
N ARG A 6 7.76 -8.89 -9.58
CA ARG A 6 8.47 -8.53 -8.35
C ARG A 6 7.54 -8.59 -7.13
N ARG A 7 6.33 -8.03 -7.26
CA ARG A 7 5.35 -8.02 -6.17
C ARG A 7 4.95 -9.44 -5.75
N ARG A 8 4.69 -10.33 -6.72
CA ARG A 8 4.40 -11.75 -6.44
C ARG A 8 5.55 -12.44 -5.72
N ARG A 9 6.79 -12.24 -6.18
CA ARG A 9 7.99 -12.81 -5.52
C ARG A 9 8.12 -12.35 -4.07
N ILE A 10 7.92 -11.05 -3.80
CA ILE A 10 8.01 -10.51 -2.44
C ILE A 10 6.88 -11.06 -1.55
N ARG A 11 5.65 -11.10 -2.07
CA ARG A 11 4.48 -11.65 -1.34
C ARG A 11 4.60 -13.15 -1.05
N GLY A 12 5.39 -13.89 -1.83
CA GLY A 12 5.72 -15.29 -1.51
C GLY A 12 6.73 -15.45 -0.35
N LYS A 13 7.42 -14.37 0.04
CA LYS A 13 8.38 -14.37 1.17
C LYS A 13 7.86 -13.61 2.40
N ILE A 14 6.97 -12.65 2.19
CA ILE A 14 6.46 -11.74 3.20
C ILE A 14 4.94 -11.76 3.15
N SER A 15 4.34 -12.29 4.22
CA SER A 15 2.91 -12.20 4.52
C SER A 15 2.68 -11.27 5.70
N GLY A 16 1.51 -10.63 5.74
CA GLY A 16 1.04 -9.84 6.87
C GLY A 16 0.11 -10.64 7.77
N THR A 17 0.28 -10.51 9.08
CA THR A 17 -0.61 -11.10 10.10
C THR A 17 -1.35 -10.00 10.87
N ALA A 18 -2.23 -10.35 11.79
CA ALA A 18 -2.90 -9.36 12.64
C ALA A 18 -1.93 -8.53 13.50
N THR A 19 -0.88 -9.17 14.03
CA THR A 19 0.15 -8.51 14.85
C THR A 19 1.20 -7.80 14.01
N ARG A 20 1.48 -8.29 12.80
CA ARG A 20 2.46 -7.72 11.89
C ARG A 20 1.91 -7.64 10.47
N PRO A 21 0.99 -6.70 10.22
CA PRO A 21 0.32 -6.58 8.93
C PRO A 21 1.27 -6.08 7.84
N ARG A 22 1.00 -6.47 6.60
CA ARG A 22 1.82 -6.12 5.44
C ARG A 22 1.40 -4.77 4.90
N LEU A 23 2.34 -3.83 4.82
CA LEU A 23 2.13 -2.56 4.15
C LEU A 23 2.24 -2.73 2.62
N SER A 24 1.16 -2.40 1.91
CA SER A 24 1.07 -2.42 0.45
C SER A 24 0.98 -1.01 -0.09
N VAL A 25 2.04 -0.56 -0.78
CA VAL A 25 2.11 0.78 -1.39
C VAL A 25 1.92 0.70 -2.90
N PHE A 26 1.06 1.58 -3.43
CA PHE A 26 0.92 1.86 -4.84
C PHE A 26 1.18 3.34 -5.10
N ARG A 27 2.14 3.64 -5.97
CA ARG A 27 2.44 5.00 -6.42
C ARG A 27 2.14 5.14 -7.91
N SER A 28 1.44 6.21 -8.26
CA SER A 28 1.19 6.67 -9.62
C SER A 28 2.02 7.92 -9.91
N SER A 29 1.88 8.51 -11.10
CA SER A 29 2.52 9.79 -11.43
C SER A 29 2.05 10.96 -10.57
N ARG A 30 0.86 10.88 -9.97
CA ARG A 30 0.22 12.00 -9.24
C ARG A 30 -0.09 11.71 -7.79
N HIS A 31 -0.29 10.45 -7.43
CA HIS A 31 -0.81 10.05 -6.12
C HIS A 31 -0.13 8.81 -5.58
N ILE A 32 -0.13 8.70 -4.25
CA ILE A 32 0.32 7.51 -3.52
C ILE A 32 -0.81 6.99 -2.64
N TYR A 33 -0.88 5.67 -2.58
CA TYR A 33 -1.88 4.91 -1.83
C TYR A 33 -1.14 3.86 -1.00
N ALA A 34 -1.49 3.76 0.27
CA ALA A 34 -0.93 2.82 1.23
C ALA A 34 -2.06 2.05 1.92
N GLN A 35 -1.88 0.75 2.08
CA GLN A 35 -2.84 -0.15 2.73
C GLN A 35 -2.12 -1.08 3.68
N LEU A 36 -2.64 -1.22 4.89
CA LEU A 36 -2.20 -2.18 5.89
C LEU A 36 -3.06 -3.44 5.76
N VAL A 37 -2.47 -4.56 5.35
CA VAL A 37 -3.23 -5.78 5.00
C VAL A 37 -2.88 -6.90 5.98
N ASN A 38 -3.92 -7.54 6.54
CA ASN A 38 -3.81 -8.85 7.15
C ASN A 38 -4.09 -9.91 6.08
N ASP A 39 -3.04 -10.62 5.66
CA ASP A 39 -3.15 -11.63 4.61
C ASP A 39 -3.80 -12.94 5.11
N GLU A 40 -3.84 -13.20 6.42
CA GLU A 40 -4.51 -14.38 7.01
C GLU A 40 -6.03 -14.27 6.90
N MET A 41 -6.57 -13.09 7.19
CA MET A 41 -8.00 -12.79 7.10
C MET A 41 -8.40 -12.19 5.74
N GLY A 42 -7.43 -11.88 4.89
CA GLY A 42 -7.65 -11.20 3.61
C GLY A 42 -8.22 -9.78 3.75
N THR A 43 -8.05 -9.13 4.89
CA THR A 43 -8.70 -7.86 5.23
C THR A 43 -7.71 -6.69 5.25
N VAL A 44 -8.17 -5.52 4.81
CA VAL A 44 -7.41 -4.27 4.97
C VAL A 44 -7.76 -3.68 6.33
N LEU A 45 -6.76 -3.53 7.20
CA LEU A 45 -6.94 -2.98 8.55
C LEU A 45 -6.98 -1.45 8.54
N ALA A 46 -6.19 -0.83 7.66
CA ALA A 46 -6.13 0.62 7.50
C ALA A 46 -5.72 0.99 6.08
N SER A 47 -6.15 2.14 5.60
CA SER A 47 -5.73 2.70 4.32
C SER A 47 -5.51 4.19 4.44
N ALA A 48 -4.51 4.70 3.73
CA ALA A 48 -4.23 6.13 3.63
C ALA A 48 -3.79 6.48 2.20
N SER A 49 -4.21 7.64 1.70
CA SER A 49 -3.86 8.13 0.38
C SER A 49 -3.71 9.64 0.33
N THR A 50 -2.94 10.15 -0.63
CA THR A 50 -2.86 11.60 -0.89
C THR A 50 -4.16 12.20 -1.43
N MET A 51 -5.16 11.37 -1.73
CA MET A 51 -6.50 11.83 -2.11
C MET A 51 -7.44 11.96 -0.91
N ASP A 52 -7.06 11.47 0.27
CA ASP A 52 -7.87 11.56 1.47
C ASP A 52 -8.02 13.02 1.88
N ARG A 53 -9.22 13.41 2.33
CA ARG A 53 -9.57 14.82 2.60
C ARG A 53 -8.61 15.49 3.59
N GLU A 54 -8.12 14.74 4.57
CA GLU A 54 -7.18 15.22 5.59
C GLU A 54 -5.75 15.44 5.04
N LEU A 55 -5.37 14.70 4.00
CA LEU A 55 -4.03 14.72 3.40
C LEU A 55 -3.98 15.51 2.09
N LYS A 56 -5.14 15.89 1.56
CA LYS A 56 -5.26 16.63 0.31
C LYS A 56 -4.79 18.07 0.50
N GLY A 57 -3.71 18.43 -0.19
CA GLY A 57 -3.13 19.79 -0.16
C GLY A 57 -2.06 20.00 0.92
N THR A 58 -1.86 19.04 1.83
CA THR A 58 -0.76 19.10 2.83
C THR A 58 0.56 18.57 2.28
N THR A 59 0.52 17.76 1.22
CA THR A 59 1.70 17.12 0.61
C THR A 59 2.12 17.83 -0.67
N LYS A 60 3.40 18.21 -0.77
CA LYS A 60 3.98 18.97 -1.90
C LYS A 60 3.97 18.15 -3.22
N SER A 61 4.14 16.83 -3.13
CA SER A 61 3.99 15.88 -4.24
C SER A 61 3.75 14.46 -3.72
N GLY A 62 2.76 13.76 -4.28
CA GLY A 62 2.49 12.34 -4.03
C GLY A 62 2.88 11.43 -5.20
N GLY A 63 3.53 11.99 -6.22
CA GLY A 63 3.79 11.35 -7.50
C GLY A 63 5.09 10.52 -7.57
N ASN A 64 5.38 10.04 -8.78
CA ASN A 64 6.56 9.21 -9.07
C ASN A 64 7.86 10.01 -9.14
#